data_AF-A0A844Z0F6-F1
#
_entry.id   AF-A0A844Z0F6-F1
#
_cell.length_a   1.000
_cell.length_b   1.000
_cell.length_c   1.000
_cell.angle_alpha   90.00
_cell.angle_beta   90.00
_cell.angle_gamma   90.00
#
_symmetry.space_group_name_H-M   'P 1'
#
loop_
_entity.id
_entity.type
_entity.pdbx_description
1 polymer ?
#
loop_
_entity_poly.entity_id
_entity_poly.type
_entity_poly.pdbx_seq_one_letter_code
_entity_poly.pdbx_strand_id
1 'polypeptide(L)' 'MRRALVLTDESARHPFRAMLPMSSRVLDEVENKRSWRLNFGLDATDLKQLACSYSAGFLATTLFFA' A
#
# COMPACT_ATOMS: atom_id res chain seq x y z
N MET A 1 28.79 -27.27 -16.05
CA MET A 1 27.62 -26.56 -16.62
C MET A 1 26.92 -25.79 -15.50
N ARG A 2 27.02 -24.46 -15.50
CA ARG A 2 26.49 -23.59 -14.44
C ARG A 2 24.99 -23.42 -14.66
N ARG A 3 24.16 -24.08 -13.85
CA ARG A 3 22.70 -23.98 -13.93
C ARG A 3 22.26 -22.72 -13.19
N ALA A 4 21.49 -21.90 -13.88
CA ALA A 4 21.07 -20.56 -13.47
C ALA A 4 20.41 -20.57 -12.10
N LEU A 5 20.71 -19.52 -11.33
CA LEU A 5 20.21 -19.24 -10.00
C LEU A 5 18.68 -19.06 -10.09
N VAL A 6 17.93 -20.09 -9.66
CA VAL A 6 16.47 -20.11 -9.67
C VAL A 6 15.97 -19.22 -8.52
N LEU A 7 15.96 -17.91 -8.77
CA LEU A 7 15.14 -16.93 -8.04
C LEU A 7 13.68 -17.12 -8.48
N THR A 8 13.07 -18.26 -8.14
CA THR A 8 11.62 -18.40 -8.33
C THR A 8 10.95 -17.87 -7.08
N ASP A 9 10.48 -16.64 -7.19
CA ASP A 9 9.50 -16.06 -6.31
C ASP A 9 8.38 -17.08 -6.01
N GLU A 10 7.88 -17.11 -4.77
CA GLU A 10 6.88 -18.06 -4.30
C GLU A 10 5.61 -18.04 -5.18
N SER A 11 5.29 -16.87 -5.72
CA SER A 11 4.17 -16.60 -6.62
C SER A 11 4.23 -17.39 -7.94
N ALA A 12 5.41 -17.84 -8.38
CA ALA A 12 5.59 -18.61 -9.60
C ALA A 12 5.17 -20.09 -9.47
N ARG A 13 4.85 -20.57 -8.24
CA ARG A 13 4.36 -21.94 -8.02
C ARG A 13 2.93 -22.17 -8.47
N HIS A 14 2.16 -21.10 -8.71
CA HIS A 14 0.78 -21.24 -9.18
C HIS A 14 0.78 -21.59 -10.69
N PRO A 15 0.10 -22.67 -11.11
CA PRO A 15 0.16 -23.16 -12.50
C PRO A 15 -0.27 -22.10 -13.53
N PHE A 16 -1.26 -21.27 -13.18
CA PHE A 16 -1.66 -20.13 -14.00
C PHE A 16 -0.60 -19.03 -14.09
N ARG A 17 0.12 -18.73 -12.99
CA ARG A 17 1.12 -17.67 -12.95
C ARG A 17 2.40 -18.05 -13.71
N ALA A 18 2.71 -19.35 -13.76
CA ALA A 18 3.82 -19.88 -14.56
C ALA A 18 3.61 -19.68 -16.08
N MET A 19 2.37 -19.65 -16.55
CA MET A 19 2.02 -19.44 -17.96
C MET A 19 1.93 -17.96 -18.36
N LEU A 20 1.90 -17.06 -17.38
CA LEU A 20 1.77 -15.63 -17.63
C LEU A 20 3.10 -15.02 -18.14
N PRO A 21 3.06 -14.13 -19.14
CA PRO A 21 4.24 -13.44 -19.65
C PRO A 21 4.85 -12.52 -18.58
N MET A 22 6.17 -12.33 -18.63
CA MET A 22 6.93 -11.58 -17.60
C MET A 22 6.37 -10.19 -17.30
N SER A 23 5.85 -9.48 -18.32
CA SER A 23 5.24 -8.15 -18.13
C SER A 23 4.06 -8.16 -17.16
N SER A 24 3.25 -9.22 -17.16
CA SER A 24 2.09 -9.33 -16.27
C SER A 24 2.44 -9.73 -14.84
N ARG A 25 3.60 -10.37 -14.62
CA ARG A 25 4.09 -10.72 -13.27
C ARG A 25 4.58 -9.49 -12.51
N VAL A 26 5.26 -8.59 -13.22
CA VAL A 26 5.81 -7.35 -12.65
C VAL A 26 4.68 -6.41 -12.19
N LEU A 27 3.53 -6.41 -12.86
CA LEU A 27 2.40 -5.54 -12.48
C LEU A 27 1.76 -5.96 -11.15
N ASP A 28 1.57 -7.27 -10.92
CA ASP A 28 0.98 -7.81 -9.67
C ASP A 28 1.89 -7.55 -8.45
N GLU A 29 3.21 -7.65 -8.62
CA GLU A 29 4.18 -7.34 -7.57
C GLU A 29 4.25 -5.84 -7.21
N VAL A 30 4.02 -4.96 -8.19
CA VAL A 30 4.01 -3.50 -7.97
C VAL A 30 2.77 -3.08 -7.17
N GLU A 31 1.61 -3.72 -7.40
CA GLU A 31 0.37 -3.45 -6.65
C GLU A 31 0.55 -3.74 -5.15
N ASN A 32 1.22 -4.85 -4.81
CA ASN A 32 1.44 -5.27 -3.41
C ASN A 32 2.41 -4.35 -2.64
N LYS A 33 3.26 -3.59 -3.34
CA LYS A 33 4.21 -2.66 -2.73
C LYS A 33 3.68 -1.23 -2.61
N ARG A 34 2.45 -0.97 -3.06
CA ARG A 34 1.87 0.37 -2.98
C ARG A 34 1.62 0.72 -1.51
N SER A 35 2.23 1.82 -1.04
CA SER A 35 2.03 2.33 0.31
C SER A 35 0.54 2.43 0.62
N TRP A 36 0.10 1.99 1.79
CA TRP A 36 -1.29 2.09 2.26
C TRP A 36 -1.88 3.50 2.01
N ARG A 37 -1.07 4.54 2.17
CA ARG A 37 -1.43 5.93 1.87
C ARG A 37 -1.88 6.17 0.43
N LEU A 38 -1.20 5.55 -0.54
CA LEU A 38 -1.51 5.64 -1.97
C LEU A 38 -2.69 4.75 -2.38
N ASN A 39 -2.97 3.66 -1.65
CA ASN A 39 -4.13 2.81 -1.90
C ASN A 39 -5.44 3.45 -1.47
N PHE A 40 -5.42 4.25 -0.40
CA PHE A 40 -6.58 5.02 0.05
C PHE A 40 -6.74 6.36 -0.67
N GLY A 41 -5.84 6.69 -1.60
CA GLY A 41 -5.85 7.98 -2.30
C GLY A 41 -5.69 9.18 -1.35
N LEU A 42 -5.12 8.97 -0.15
CA LEU A 42 -5.03 9.99 0.88
C LEU A 42 -3.92 10.99 0.53
N ASP A 43 -4.33 12.23 0.29
CA ASP A 43 -3.39 13.32 0.07
C ASP A 43 -2.88 13.88 1.41
N ALA A 44 -1.74 14.57 1.36
CA ALA A 44 -1.19 15.27 2.53
C ALA A 44 -2.12 16.39 3.04
N THR A 45 -2.97 16.91 2.15
CA THR A 45 -4.00 17.91 2.47
C THR A 45 -5.12 17.32 3.32
N ASP A 46 -5.61 16.13 2.98
CA ASP A 46 -6.64 15.42 3.73
C ASP A 46 -6.20 15.12 5.17
N LEU A 47 -4.96 14.66 5.34
CA LEU A 47 -4.39 14.39 6.67
C LEU A 47 -4.31 15.64 7.53
N LYS A 48 -3.96 16.79 6.93
CA LYS A 48 -3.92 18.08 7.64
C LYS A 48 -5.32 18.53 8.05
N GLN A 49 -6.30 18.38 7.16
CA GLN A 49 -7.68 18.78 7.44
C GLN A 49 -8.32 17.92 8.53
N LEU A 50 -8.05 16.61 8.52
CA LEU A 50 -8.45 15.69 9.59
C LEU A 50 -7.80 16.08 10.92
N ALA A 51 -6.48 16.29 10.95
CA ALA A 51 -5.79 16.70 12.17
C ALA A 51 -6.30 18.03 12.74
N CYS A 52 -6.62 19.00 11.86
CA CYS A 52 -7.16 20.30 12.24
C CYS A 52 -8.57 20.16 12.86
N SER A 53 -9.48 19.48 12.17
CA SER A 53 -10.85 19.29 12.65
C SER A 53 -10.91 18.48 13.95
N TYR A 54 -10.09 17.42 14.06
CA TYR A 54 -9.99 16.62 15.27
C TYR A 54 -9.47 17.43 16.46
N SER A 55 -8.38 18.19 16.27
CA SER A 55 -7.82 19.00 17.36
C SER A 55 -8.75 20.13 17.79
N ALA A 56 -9.45 20.79 16.85
CA ALA A 56 -10.45 21.80 17.18
C ALA A 56 -11.61 21.21 18.01
N GLY A 57 -12.16 20.06 17.61
CA GLY A 57 -13.24 19.40 18.35
C GLY A 57 -12.79 18.90 19.73
N PHE A 58 -11.60 18.34 19.83
CA PHE A 58 -11.01 17.90 21.10
C PHE A 58 -10.78 19.07 22.05
N LEU A 59 -10.21 20.18 21.57
CA LEU A 59 -10.01 21.38 22.38
C LEU A 59 -11.34 22.01 22.81
N ALA A 60 -12.33 22.08 21.91
CA ALA A 60 -13.64 22.60 22.25
C ALA A 60 -14.35 21.78 23.34
N THR A 61 -14.30 20.45 23.22
CA THR A 61 -14.92 19.54 24.21
C THR A 61 -14.18 19.57 25.55
N THR A 62 -12.86 19.52 25.54
CA THR A 62 -12.06 19.61 26.77
C THR A 62 -12.26 20.96 27.48
N LEU A 63 -12.28 22.07 26.76
CA LEU A 63 -12.50 23.40 27.33
C LEU A 63 -13.92 23.58 27.86
N PHE A 64 -14.92 22.92 27.25
CA PHE A 64 -16.30 22.96 27.74
C PHE A 64 -16.46 22.25 29.10
N PHE A 65 -15.69 21.20 29.35
CA PHE A 65 -15.78 20.41 30.58
C PHE A 65 -14.72 20.74 31.65
N ALA A 66 -13.73 21.57 31.33
CA ALA A 66 -12.68 22.03 32.24
C ALA A 66 -13.15 23.24 33.07
#